data_AF-A0A533WFS0-F1
#
_entry.id   AF-A0A533WFS0-F1
#
_cell.length_a   1.000
_cell.length_b   1.000
_cell.length_c   1.000
_cell.angle_alpha   90.00
_cell.angle_beta   90.00
_cell.angle_gamma   90.00
#
_symmetry.space_group_name_H-M   'P 1'
#
loop_
_entity.id
_entity.type
_entity.pdbx_description
1 polymer ?
#
loop_
_entity_poly.entity_id
_entity_poly.type
_entity_poly.pdbx_seq_one_letter_code
_entity_poly.pdbx_strand_id
1 'polypeptide(L)'
;MDRDLKLGRFDTVSIAGTAVFGALALILGAASQALGLNFPIIPYLQFDLGEVAIVLAFFIFGPAPAAASSFVEFLGLMVFGQQIPVGPLLKLFALLSSVAGLWLGSKTASRWSRAGLGGMVSMGGSVGALTRAAVMTLPNFYLIVFLYSIAGIEGFLKAPFAAIGIVLTDANALALVLGFTALFNVLQLDFVVAVSYLVLRVPSVSNVKAGGKAPWFTMVLRANSAESPDSLR
;
A
#
# COMPACT_ATOMS: atom_id res chain seq x y z
N MET A 1 -32.96 -11.02 5.86
CA MET A 1 -32.13 -11.92 6.70
C MET A 1 -30.74 -11.32 6.73
N ASP A 2 -30.50 -10.42 7.69
CA ASP A 2 -29.23 -9.74 7.92
C ASP A 2 -28.14 -10.77 8.25
N ARG A 3 -27.39 -11.17 7.23
CA ARG A 3 -26.07 -11.75 7.44
C ARG A 3 -25.10 -10.62 7.28
N ASP A 4 -24.78 -9.97 8.40
CA ASP A 4 -23.61 -9.10 8.54
C ASP A 4 -22.46 -9.68 7.71
N LEU A 5 -22.13 -9.02 6.60
CA LEU A 5 -20.86 -9.15 5.91
C LEU A 5 -19.77 -8.71 6.91
N LYS A 6 -19.40 -9.58 7.85
CA LYS A 6 -18.32 -9.35 8.83
C LYS A 6 -16.97 -9.44 8.12
N LEU A 7 -16.75 -8.52 7.18
CA LEU A 7 -15.46 -8.18 6.60
C LEU A 7 -14.49 -7.86 7.75
N GLY A 8 -13.49 -8.71 7.98
CA GLY A 8 -12.43 -8.43 8.95
C GLY A 8 -12.62 -8.97 10.37
N ARG A 9 -13.31 -10.11 10.57
CA ARG A 9 -13.30 -10.76 11.88
C ARG A 9 -11.93 -11.40 12.13
N PHE A 10 -11.23 -10.97 13.18
CA PHE A 10 -10.03 -11.64 13.67
C PHE A 10 -10.37 -13.03 14.21
N ASP A 11 -10.14 -14.07 13.42
CA ASP A 11 -10.01 -15.44 13.91
C ASP A 11 -8.54 -15.82 14.11
N THR A 12 -8.28 -16.95 14.77
CA THR A 12 -6.93 -17.40 15.10
C THR A 12 -6.02 -17.46 13.87
N VAL A 13 -6.55 -17.84 12.70
CA VAL A 13 -5.78 -17.93 11.45
C VAL A 13 -5.42 -16.54 10.94
N SER A 14 -6.35 -15.58 10.95
CA SER A 14 -6.08 -14.20 10.54
C SER A 14 -5.16 -13.46 11.51
N ILE A 15 -5.19 -13.78 12.81
CA ILE A 15 -4.24 -13.23 13.80
C ILE A 15 -2.84 -13.77 13.54
N ALA A 16 -2.71 -15.09 13.36
CA ALA A 16 -1.43 -15.71 13.00
C ALA A 16 -0.91 -15.15 11.66
N GLY A 17 -1.79 -15.01 10.66
CA GLY A 17 -1.48 -14.38 9.40
C GLY A 17 -1.00 -12.93 9.57
N THR A 18 -1.67 -12.14 10.41
CA THR A 18 -1.26 -10.76 10.71
C THR A 18 0.16 -10.69 11.26
N ALA A 19 0.48 -11.56 12.23
CA ALA A 19 1.81 -11.62 12.82
C ALA A 19 2.87 -12.05 11.79
N VAL A 20 2.60 -13.10 11.00
CA VAL A 20 3.53 -13.62 9.99
C VAL A 20 3.76 -12.60 8.87
N PHE A 21 2.70 -11.99 8.32
CA PHE A 21 2.83 -11.02 7.24
C PHE A 21 3.44 -9.70 7.72
N GLY A 22 3.15 -9.25 8.94
CA GLY A 22 3.83 -8.10 9.54
C GLY A 22 5.33 -8.34 9.76
N ALA A 23 5.71 -9.51 10.26
CA ALA A 23 7.12 -9.90 10.42
C ALA A 23 7.82 -10.08 9.05
N LEU A 24 7.14 -10.66 8.08
CA LEU A 24 7.65 -10.79 6.72
C LEU A 24 7.86 -9.41 6.06
N ALA A 25 6.93 -8.48 6.28
CA ALA A 25 7.06 -7.11 5.78
C ALA A 25 8.31 -6.42 6.33
N LEU A 26 8.59 -6.57 7.64
CA LEU A 26 9.83 -6.09 8.25
C LEU A 26 11.09 -6.66 7.59
N ILE A 27 11.13 -7.98 7.40
CA ILE A 27 12.30 -8.66 6.82
C ILE A 27 12.52 -8.20 5.38
N LEU A 28 11.46 -8.17 4.57
CA LEU A 28 11.53 -7.76 3.17
C LEU A 28 11.85 -6.26 3.02
N GLY A 29 11.34 -5.41 3.90
CA GLY A 29 11.71 -3.99 3.95
C GLY A 29 13.17 -3.78 4.35
N ALA A 30 13.69 -4.53 5.31
CA ALA A 30 15.12 -4.51 5.63
C ALA A 30 15.97 -4.99 4.43
N ALA A 31 15.51 -6.02 3.71
CA ALA A 31 16.17 -6.50 2.51
C ALA A 31 16.17 -5.46 1.38
N SER A 32 15.07 -4.73 1.15
CA SER A 32 15.03 -3.69 0.11
C SER A 32 15.98 -2.52 0.42
N GLN A 33 16.10 -2.15 1.70
CA GLN A 33 17.07 -1.17 2.18
C GLN A 33 18.51 -1.65 1.96
N ALA A 34 18.81 -2.91 2.29
CA ALA A 34 20.14 -3.50 2.08
C ALA A 34 20.53 -3.58 0.60
N LEU A 35 19.55 -3.74 -0.30
CA LEU A 35 19.75 -3.73 -1.75
C LEU A 35 19.88 -2.32 -2.34
N GLY A 36 19.68 -1.26 -1.53
CA GLY A 36 19.82 0.12 -1.99
C GLY A 36 18.80 0.51 -3.06
N LEU A 37 17.55 0.03 -2.95
CA LEU A 37 16.48 0.28 -3.91
C LEU A 37 15.93 1.71 -3.79
N ASN A 38 16.77 2.70 -4.06
CA ASN A 38 16.45 4.12 -3.93
C ASN A 38 15.76 4.63 -5.20
N PHE A 39 14.84 5.58 -5.04
CA PHE A 39 14.25 6.29 -6.16
C PHE A 39 15.32 7.22 -6.77
N PRO A 40 15.63 7.10 -8.08
CA PRO A 40 16.82 7.75 -8.66
C PRO A 40 16.87 9.27 -8.50
N ILE A 41 15.70 9.94 -8.54
CA ILE A 41 15.62 11.41 -8.52
C ILE A 41 15.55 11.96 -7.09
N ILE A 42 14.98 11.20 -6.16
CA ILE A 42 14.87 11.57 -4.75
C ILE A 42 15.38 10.40 -3.91
N PRO A 43 16.70 10.30 -3.68
CA PRO A 43 17.33 9.08 -3.15
C PRO A 43 16.93 8.70 -1.72
N TYR A 44 16.34 9.62 -0.95
CA TYR A 44 15.79 9.30 0.38
C TYR A 44 14.45 8.55 0.31
N LEU A 45 13.77 8.55 -0.86
CA LEU A 45 12.62 7.71 -1.10
C LEU A 45 13.10 6.33 -1.56
N GLN A 46 12.69 5.27 -0.88
CA GLN A 46 13.18 3.92 -1.12
C GLN A 46 12.02 2.98 -1.43
N PHE A 47 12.15 2.21 -2.50
CA PHE A 47 11.20 1.16 -2.81
C PHE A 47 11.26 0.06 -1.76
N ASP A 48 10.09 -0.48 -1.44
CA ASP A 48 9.90 -1.34 -0.29
C ASP A 48 9.21 -2.65 -0.67
N LEU A 49 9.96 -3.75 -0.57
CA LEU A 49 9.46 -5.09 -0.83
C LEU A 49 8.54 -5.59 0.30
N GLY A 50 8.63 -5.01 1.50
CA GLY A 50 7.79 -5.35 2.64
C GLY A 50 6.32 -5.07 2.39
N GLU A 51 6.00 -4.04 1.62
CA GLU A 51 4.62 -3.72 1.27
C GLU A 51 3.95 -4.85 0.45
N VAL A 52 4.71 -5.68 -0.28
CA VAL A 52 4.18 -6.86 -0.97
C VAL A 52 3.52 -7.83 0.03
N ALA A 53 4.13 -8.02 1.20
CA ALA A 53 3.59 -8.86 2.26
C ALA A 53 2.29 -8.26 2.83
N ILE A 54 2.24 -6.94 3.05
CA ILE A 54 1.04 -6.26 3.53
C ILE A 54 -0.11 -6.35 2.50
N VAL A 55 0.18 -6.14 1.22
CA VAL A 55 -0.83 -6.24 0.15
C VAL A 55 -1.28 -7.68 -0.06
N LEU A 56 -0.40 -8.67 0.14
CA LEU A 56 -0.81 -10.09 0.17
C LEU A 56 -1.73 -10.39 1.36
N ALA A 57 -1.43 -9.86 2.56
CA ALA A 57 -2.32 -9.98 3.71
C ALA A 57 -3.70 -9.35 3.42
N PHE A 58 -3.72 -8.21 2.73
CA PHE A 58 -4.95 -7.58 2.25
C PHE A 58 -5.74 -8.49 1.33
N PHE A 59 -5.07 -9.13 0.38
CA PHE A 59 -5.75 -10.00 -0.56
C PHE A 59 -6.25 -11.32 0.05
N ILE A 60 -5.48 -11.91 0.97
CA ILE A 60 -5.78 -13.21 1.57
C ILE A 60 -6.80 -13.07 2.70
N PHE A 61 -6.58 -12.13 3.63
CA PHE A 61 -7.35 -12.01 4.87
C PHE A 61 -8.29 -10.78 4.90
N GLY A 62 -8.05 -9.79 4.04
CA GLY A 62 -8.87 -8.58 3.95
C GLY A 62 -8.23 -7.34 4.60
N PRO A 63 -8.96 -6.21 4.60
CA PRO A 63 -8.45 -4.91 5.01
C PRO A 63 -8.00 -4.83 6.47
N ALA A 64 -8.73 -5.42 7.41
CA ALA A 64 -8.41 -5.29 8.83
C ALA A 64 -7.11 -6.04 9.21
N PRO A 65 -6.89 -7.31 8.81
CA PRO A 65 -5.62 -7.99 9.04
C PRO A 65 -4.43 -7.31 8.33
N ALA A 66 -4.63 -6.74 7.15
CA ALA A 66 -3.58 -5.97 6.46
C ALA A 66 -3.18 -4.71 7.23
N ALA A 67 -4.16 -3.92 7.67
CA ALA A 67 -3.91 -2.74 8.49
C ALA A 67 -3.21 -3.11 9.81
N ALA A 68 -3.64 -4.19 10.47
CA ALA A 68 -2.97 -4.69 11.67
C ALA A 68 -1.53 -5.16 11.38
N SER A 69 -1.29 -5.77 10.22
CA SER A 69 0.07 -6.16 9.79
C SER A 69 0.97 -4.94 9.60
N SER A 70 0.42 -3.83 9.08
CA SER A 70 1.13 -2.55 8.97
C SER A 70 1.51 -1.98 10.34
N PHE A 71 0.68 -2.18 11.37
CA PHE A 71 1.04 -1.80 12.74
C PHE A 71 2.13 -2.69 13.33
N VAL A 72 2.10 -4.00 13.09
CA VAL A 72 3.19 -4.91 13.49
C VAL A 72 4.50 -4.48 12.85
N GLU A 73 4.47 -4.17 11.55
CA GLU A 73 5.64 -3.67 10.84
C GLU A 73 6.11 -2.31 11.40
N PHE A 74 5.20 -1.37 11.62
CA PHE A 74 5.52 -0.09 12.23
C PHE A 74 6.21 -0.25 13.59
N LEU A 75 5.66 -1.09 14.48
CA LEU A 75 6.24 -1.34 15.80
C LEU A 75 7.63 -1.97 15.69
N GLY A 76 7.84 -2.90 14.76
CA GLY A 76 9.18 -3.45 14.52
C GLY A 76 10.15 -2.40 13.99
N LEU A 77 9.72 -1.50 13.10
CA LEU A 77 10.55 -0.39 12.62
C LEU A 77 10.83 0.65 13.71
N MET A 78 9.93 0.83 14.67
CA MET A 78 10.20 1.68 15.84
C MET A 78 11.29 1.11 16.75
N VAL A 79 11.57 -0.18 16.68
CA VAL A 79 12.62 -0.85 17.49
C VAL A 79 13.92 -1.04 16.69
N PHE A 80 13.82 -1.46 15.43
CA PHE A 80 14.96 -1.89 14.61
C PHE A 80 15.23 -1.00 13.39
N GLY A 81 14.31 -0.08 13.08
CA GLY A 81 14.34 0.73 11.88
C GLY A 81 15.31 1.92 11.97
N GLN A 82 15.52 2.54 10.82
CA GLN A 82 16.30 3.78 10.69
C GLN A 82 15.37 5.00 10.70
N GLN A 83 15.94 6.19 10.92
CA GLN A 83 15.22 7.48 10.84
C GLN A 83 13.99 7.58 11.76
N ILE A 84 14.05 6.94 12.93
CA ILE A 84 13.02 6.98 13.96
C ILE A 84 12.90 8.41 14.51
N PRO A 85 11.68 8.96 14.72
CA PRO A 85 10.37 8.33 14.49
C PRO A 85 9.78 8.62 13.10
N VAL A 86 10.39 9.52 12.32
CA VAL A 86 9.80 10.07 11.10
C VAL A 86 9.61 9.00 10.03
N GLY A 87 10.63 8.19 9.74
CA GLY A 87 10.59 7.13 8.73
C GLY A 87 9.47 6.11 8.99
N PRO A 88 9.42 5.47 10.18
CA PRO A 88 8.35 4.54 10.53
C PRO A 88 6.95 5.15 10.45
N LEU A 89 6.75 6.39 10.90
CA LEU A 89 5.44 7.07 10.85
C LEU A 89 4.99 7.33 9.41
N LEU A 90 5.88 7.84 8.56
CA LEU A 90 5.59 8.05 7.14
C LEU A 90 5.20 6.75 6.46
N LYS A 91 5.94 5.66 6.73
CA LYS A 91 5.64 4.34 6.18
C LYS A 91 4.28 3.82 6.64
N LEU A 92 3.94 3.99 7.93
CA LEU A 92 2.62 3.63 8.44
C LEU A 92 1.50 4.41 7.73
N PHE A 93 1.64 5.73 7.56
CA PHE A 93 0.64 6.53 6.83
C PHE A 93 0.50 6.08 5.38
N ALA A 94 1.61 5.76 4.72
CA ALA A 94 1.61 5.27 3.35
C ALA A 94 0.87 3.93 3.23
N LEU A 95 1.13 2.99 4.15
CA LEU A 95 0.46 1.69 4.20
C LEU A 95 -1.03 1.80 4.48
N LEU A 96 -1.42 2.56 5.51
CA LEU A 96 -2.83 2.69 5.91
C LEU A 96 -3.67 3.38 4.82
N SER A 97 -3.13 4.43 4.19
CA SER A 97 -3.80 5.10 3.06
C SER A 97 -3.90 4.22 1.82
N SER A 98 -2.90 3.36 1.58
CA SER A 98 -2.93 2.36 0.50
C SER A 98 -4.00 1.29 0.76
N VAL A 99 -4.01 0.69 1.96
CA VAL A 99 -5.00 -0.33 2.34
C VAL A 99 -6.43 0.24 2.29
N ALA A 100 -6.63 1.47 2.76
CA ALA A 100 -7.92 2.14 2.70
C ALA A 100 -8.39 2.35 1.25
N GLY A 101 -7.52 2.88 0.37
CA GLY A 101 -7.87 3.09 -1.04
C GLY A 101 -8.06 1.80 -1.82
N LEU A 102 -7.21 0.79 -1.58
CA LEU A 102 -7.38 -0.56 -2.13
C LEU A 102 -8.74 -1.15 -1.77
N TRP A 103 -9.15 -1.03 -0.51
CA TRP A 103 -10.45 -1.49 -0.03
C TRP A 103 -11.61 -0.75 -0.69
N LEU A 104 -11.56 0.59 -0.72
CA LEU A 104 -12.62 1.41 -1.31
C LEU A 104 -12.77 1.15 -2.82
N GLY A 105 -11.66 1.10 -3.56
CA GLY A 105 -11.66 0.81 -4.99
C GLY A 105 -12.16 -0.59 -5.28
N SER A 106 -11.70 -1.60 -4.53
CA SER A 106 -12.16 -2.98 -4.66
C SER A 106 -13.67 -3.11 -4.38
N LYS A 107 -14.16 -2.50 -3.30
CA LYS A 107 -15.59 -2.51 -2.92
C LYS A 107 -16.47 -1.76 -3.92
N THR A 108 -15.93 -0.74 -4.58
CA THR A 108 -16.64 -0.02 -5.63
C THR A 108 -16.73 -0.87 -6.89
N ALA A 109 -15.62 -1.50 -7.30
CA ALA A 109 -15.60 -2.39 -8.46
C ALA A 109 -16.54 -3.58 -8.29
N SER A 110 -16.62 -4.21 -7.11
CA SER A 110 -17.52 -5.36 -6.93
C SER A 110 -19.00 -5.04 -7.12
N ARG A 111 -19.42 -3.77 -7.04
CA ARG A 111 -20.80 -3.37 -7.32
C ARG A 111 -21.12 -3.39 -8.81
N TRP A 112 -20.10 -3.36 -9.68
CA TRP A 112 -20.30 -3.60 -11.10
C TRP A 112 -20.40 -5.11 -11.37
N SER A 113 -21.55 -5.56 -11.89
CA SER A 113 -21.86 -7.00 -12.04
C SER A 113 -20.92 -7.79 -12.95
N ARG A 114 -20.01 -7.12 -13.67
CA ARG A 114 -18.98 -7.73 -14.54
C ARG A 114 -17.57 -7.72 -13.97
N ALA A 115 -17.35 -7.15 -12.78
CA ALA A 115 -16.01 -7.04 -12.22
C ALA A 115 -15.54 -8.38 -11.64
N GLY A 116 -14.69 -9.10 -12.38
CA GLY A 116 -13.91 -10.21 -11.83
C GLY A 116 -12.78 -9.74 -10.91
N LEU A 117 -11.97 -10.68 -10.39
CA LEU A 117 -10.83 -10.38 -9.51
C LEU A 117 -9.88 -9.33 -10.11
N GLY A 118 -9.60 -9.39 -11.41
CA GLY A 118 -8.76 -8.40 -12.08
C GLY A 118 -9.37 -6.98 -12.09
N GLY A 119 -10.69 -6.86 -12.21
CA GLY A 119 -11.38 -5.56 -12.13
C GLY A 119 -11.35 -4.97 -10.73
N MET A 120 -11.46 -5.81 -9.70
CA MET A 120 -11.34 -5.37 -8.30
C MET A 120 -9.92 -4.93 -7.96
N VAL A 121 -8.91 -5.70 -8.40
CA VAL A 121 -7.50 -5.37 -8.14
C VAL A 121 -7.07 -4.12 -8.90
N SER A 122 -7.48 -3.95 -10.16
CA SER A 122 -7.16 -2.73 -10.92
C SER A 122 -7.81 -1.49 -10.33
N MET A 123 -9.12 -1.50 -10.09
CA MET A 123 -9.81 -0.36 -9.46
C MET A 123 -9.30 -0.09 -8.05
N GLY A 124 -9.08 -1.15 -7.27
CA GLY A 124 -8.44 -1.07 -5.96
C GLY A 124 -7.09 -0.38 -6.05
N GLY A 125 -6.21 -0.88 -6.92
CA GLY A 125 -4.87 -0.34 -7.15
C GLY A 125 -4.89 1.13 -7.51
N SER A 126 -5.70 1.52 -8.51
CA SER A 126 -5.82 2.92 -8.95
C SER A 126 -6.31 3.84 -7.83
N VAL A 127 -7.37 3.45 -7.12
CA VAL A 127 -7.87 4.26 -5.99
C VAL A 127 -6.84 4.30 -4.85
N GLY A 128 -6.20 3.17 -4.55
CA GLY A 128 -5.10 3.07 -3.59
C GLY A 128 -3.93 4.01 -3.91
N ALA A 129 -3.53 4.09 -5.18
CA ALA A 129 -2.39 4.88 -5.60
C ALA A 129 -2.70 6.38 -5.46
N LEU A 130 -3.91 6.77 -5.85
CA LEU A 130 -4.40 8.13 -5.69
C LEU A 130 -4.54 8.54 -4.22
N THR A 131 -5.14 7.68 -3.38
CA THR A 131 -5.28 7.98 -1.95
C THR A 131 -3.93 8.07 -1.27
N ARG A 132 -3.00 7.16 -1.58
CA ARG A 132 -1.63 7.18 -1.04
C ARG A 132 -0.91 8.45 -1.45
N ALA A 133 -0.91 8.81 -2.74
CA ALA A 133 -0.26 10.02 -3.23
C ALA A 133 -0.83 11.29 -2.57
N ALA A 134 -2.16 11.39 -2.44
CA ALA A 134 -2.82 12.51 -1.78
C ALA A 134 -2.46 12.61 -0.29
N VAL A 135 -2.57 11.50 0.46
CA VAL A 135 -2.26 11.48 1.90
C VAL A 135 -0.79 11.76 2.15
N MET A 136 0.12 11.14 1.37
CA MET A 136 1.56 11.30 1.54
C MET A 136 2.07 12.69 1.13
N THR A 137 1.29 13.48 0.38
CA THR A 137 1.64 14.87 0.11
C THR A 137 1.66 15.71 1.39
N LEU A 138 0.75 15.47 2.34
CA LEU A 138 0.62 16.27 3.56
C LEU A 138 1.83 16.19 4.51
N PRO A 139 2.28 15.00 4.96
CA PRO A 139 3.42 14.93 5.87
C PRO A 139 4.72 15.29 5.14
N ASN A 140 4.85 15.02 3.84
CA ASN A 140 6.02 15.47 3.08
C ASN A 140 6.06 17.01 2.97
N PHE A 141 4.93 17.67 2.70
CA PHE A 141 4.84 19.13 2.73
C PHE A 141 5.26 19.67 4.10
N TYR A 142 4.75 19.08 5.18
CA TYR A 142 5.11 19.49 6.53
C TYR A 142 6.62 19.38 6.80
N LEU A 143 7.23 18.25 6.44
CA LEU A 143 8.67 18.04 6.64
C LEU A 143 9.51 19.03 5.83
N ILE A 144 9.16 19.29 4.57
CA ILE A 144 9.90 20.22 3.70
C ILE A 144 9.83 21.63 4.26
N VAL A 145 8.63 22.11 4.59
CA VAL A 145 8.41 23.52 4.95
C VAL A 145 8.88 23.82 6.37
N PHE A 146 8.58 22.95 7.33
CA PHE A 146 8.78 23.25 8.74
C PHE A 146 10.03 22.61 9.35
N LEU A 147 10.54 21.52 8.79
CA LEU A 147 11.67 20.79 9.38
C LEU A 147 12.99 20.99 8.60
N TYR A 148 12.96 20.83 7.27
CA TYR A 148 14.19 20.80 6.46
C TYR A 148 14.49 22.09 5.71
N SER A 149 13.50 22.98 5.56
CA SER A 149 13.53 24.18 4.71
C SER A 149 13.71 23.87 3.22
N ILE A 150 13.25 24.81 2.38
CA ILE A 150 13.36 24.68 0.92
C ILE A 150 14.83 24.66 0.48
N ALA A 151 15.65 25.57 1.02
CA ALA A 151 17.07 25.66 0.69
C ALA A 151 17.85 24.38 1.06
N GLY A 152 17.53 23.77 2.20
CA GLY A 152 18.15 22.51 2.63
C GLY A 152 17.88 21.35 1.66
N ILE A 153 16.64 21.26 1.16
CA ILE A 153 16.26 20.22 0.21
C ILE A 153 16.78 20.49 -1.19
N GLU A 154 16.81 21.76 -1.63
CA GLU A 154 17.46 22.12 -2.90
C GLU A 154 18.91 21.63 -2.90
N GLY A 155 19.68 21.93 -1.85
CA GLY A 155 21.08 21.52 -1.75
C GLY A 155 21.28 20.01 -1.90
N PHE A 156 20.37 19.20 -1.38
CA PHE A 156 20.43 17.74 -1.47
C PHE A 156 19.99 17.19 -2.84
N LEU A 157 18.99 17.82 -3.48
CA LEU A 157 18.33 17.28 -4.68
C LEU A 157 18.78 17.93 -5.99
N LYS A 158 19.57 19.00 -5.95
CA LYS A 158 20.01 19.73 -7.15
C LYS A 158 20.73 18.84 -8.17
N ALA A 159 21.67 18.01 -7.72
CA ALA A 159 22.44 17.14 -8.61
C ALA A 159 21.58 16.02 -9.25
N PRO A 160 20.77 15.25 -8.49
CA PRO A 160 19.83 14.29 -9.08
C PRO A 160 18.85 14.89 -10.10
N PHE A 161 18.29 16.08 -9.82
CA PHE A 161 17.38 16.75 -10.76
C PHE A 161 18.11 17.25 -12.02
N ALA A 162 19.33 17.79 -11.86
CA ALA A 162 20.14 18.22 -12.99
C ALA A 162 20.52 17.04 -13.91
N ALA A 163 20.71 15.84 -13.37
CA ALA A 163 21.02 14.64 -14.15
C ALA A 163 19.92 14.24 -15.15
N ILE A 164 18.67 14.65 -14.90
CA ILE A 164 17.54 14.47 -15.82
C ILE A 164 17.15 15.76 -16.56
N GLY A 165 18.00 16.79 -16.52
CA GLY A 165 17.81 18.05 -17.22
C GLY A 165 16.80 19.00 -16.56
N ILE A 166 16.45 18.80 -15.28
CA ILE A 166 15.54 19.68 -14.54
C ILE A 166 16.35 20.61 -13.63
N VAL A 167 16.18 21.92 -13.79
CA VAL A 167 16.81 22.91 -12.91
C VAL A 167 15.95 23.10 -11.66
N LEU A 168 16.49 22.70 -10.52
CA LEU A 168 15.88 22.92 -9.21
C LEU A 168 16.24 24.31 -8.68
N THR A 169 15.24 25.09 -8.30
CA THR A 169 15.37 26.44 -7.71
C THR A 169 14.42 26.57 -6.53
N ASP A 170 14.71 27.47 -5.58
CA ASP A 170 13.82 27.77 -4.46
C ASP A 170 12.33 27.97 -4.86
N ALA A 171 12.09 28.59 -6.03
CA ALA A 171 10.75 28.88 -6.51
C ALA A 171 9.98 27.64 -6.99
N ASN A 172 10.66 26.60 -7.48
CA ASN A 172 10.03 25.39 -8.02
C ASN A 172 10.26 24.13 -7.16
N ALA A 173 11.19 24.19 -6.22
CA ALA A 173 11.67 23.03 -5.45
C ALA A 173 10.55 22.32 -4.72
N LEU A 174 9.69 23.07 -4.00
CA LEU A 174 8.58 22.48 -3.26
C LEU A 174 7.62 21.70 -4.18
N ALA A 175 7.23 22.31 -5.31
CA ALA A 175 6.29 21.69 -6.25
C ALA A 175 6.90 20.45 -6.92
N LEU A 176 8.16 20.53 -7.36
CA LEU A 176 8.86 19.41 -7.99
C LEU A 176 9.07 18.26 -7.01
N VAL A 177 9.55 18.53 -5.80
CA VAL A 177 9.81 17.50 -4.79
C VAL A 177 8.51 16.80 -4.39
N LEU A 178 7.43 17.54 -4.15
CA LEU A 178 6.12 16.94 -3.85
C LEU A 178 5.55 16.18 -5.04
N GLY A 179 5.70 16.69 -6.27
CA GLY A 179 5.25 16.01 -7.49
C GLY A 179 5.96 14.68 -7.72
N PHE A 180 7.29 14.65 -7.60
CA PHE A 180 8.08 13.42 -7.70
C PHE A 180 7.84 12.47 -6.51
N THR A 181 7.53 13.01 -5.32
CA THR A 181 7.13 12.19 -4.17
C THR A 181 5.77 11.54 -4.39
N ALA A 182 4.81 12.25 -4.98
CA ALA A 182 3.51 11.69 -5.37
C ALA A 182 3.69 10.60 -6.44
N LEU A 183 4.52 10.85 -7.46
CA LEU A 183 4.89 9.85 -8.48
C LEU A 183 5.51 8.59 -7.85
N PHE A 184 6.48 8.77 -6.95
CA PHE A 184 7.09 7.64 -6.23
C PHE A 184 6.03 6.82 -5.48
N ASN A 185 5.09 7.46 -4.78
CA ASN A 185 4.04 6.75 -4.05
C ASN A 185 3.10 5.94 -4.97
N VAL A 186 2.79 6.46 -6.15
CA VAL A 186 2.03 5.72 -7.18
C VAL A 186 2.84 4.50 -7.65
N LEU A 187 4.08 4.72 -8.07
CA LEU A 187 4.96 3.65 -8.58
C LEU A 187 5.20 2.54 -7.55
N GLN A 188 5.45 2.92 -6.30
CA GLN A 188 5.62 1.99 -5.19
C GLN A 188 4.38 1.12 -5.03
N LEU A 189 3.18 1.71 -4.95
CA LEU A 189 1.96 0.93 -4.77
C LEU A 189 1.64 0.05 -5.99
N ASP A 190 1.79 0.59 -7.20
CA ASP A 190 1.52 -0.15 -8.43
C ASP A 190 2.44 -1.37 -8.55
N PHE A 191 3.73 -1.20 -8.24
CA PHE A 191 4.70 -2.29 -8.21
C PHE A 191 4.25 -3.39 -7.23
N VAL A 192 3.93 -3.04 -5.98
CA VAL A 192 3.61 -4.06 -4.97
C VAL A 192 2.27 -4.73 -5.25
N VAL A 193 1.27 -3.99 -5.74
CA VAL A 193 -0.02 -4.56 -6.17
C VAL A 193 0.19 -5.53 -7.33
N ALA A 194 1.00 -5.17 -8.32
CA ALA A 194 1.30 -6.04 -9.45
C ALA A 194 2.00 -7.33 -8.99
N VAL A 195 3.05 -7.22 -8.16
CA VAL A 195 3.75 -8.40 -7.62
C VAL A 195 2.84 -9.27 -6.78
N SER A 196 2.10 -8.69 -5.83
CA SER A 196 1.15 -9.44 -4.99
C SER A 196 0.07 -10.11 -5.83
N TYR A 197 -0.42 -9.47 -6.89
CA TYR A 197 -1.40 -10.06 -7.80
C TYR A 197 -0.85 -11.27 -8.57
N LEU A 198 0.40 -11.18 -9.05
CA LEU A 198 1.07 -12.30 -9.72
C LEU A 198 1.26 -13.47 -8.75
N VAL A 199 1.65 -13.19 -7.50
CA VAL A 199 1.81 -14.21 -6.45
C VAL A 199 0.48 -14.91 -6.15
N LEU A 200 -0.65 -14.17 -6.07
CA LEU A 200 -1.97 -14.78 -5.87
C LEU A 200 -2.39 -15.72 -6.99
N ARG A 201 -1.93 -15.47 -8.23
CA ARG A 201 -2.27 -16.32 -9.38
C ARG A 201 -1.50 -17.64 -9.39
N VAL A 202 -0.49 -17.80 -8.54
CA VAL A 202 0.22 -19.06 -8.39
C VAL A 202 -0.73 -20.10 -7.77
N PRO A 203 -0.95 -21.27 -8.41
CA PRO A 203 -1.94 -22.25 -7.94
C PRO A 203 -1.76 -22.65 -6.47
N SER A 204 -0.52 -22.82 -6.01
CA SER A 204 -0.20 -23.16 -4.61
C SER A 204 -0.68 -22.12 -3.61
N VAL A 205 -0.69 -20.84 -3.97
CA VAL A 205 -1.13 -19.72 -3.12
C VAL A 205 -2.63 -19.48 -3.27
N SER A 206 -3.18 -19.57 -4.48
CA SER A 206 -4.62 -19.41 -4.73
C SER A 206 -5.49 -20.44 -3.99
N ASN A 207 -4.92 -21.62 -3.74
CA ASN A 207 -5.57 -22.71 -3.00
C ASN A 207 -5.46 -22.55 -1.48
N VAL A 208 -4.68 -21.58 -0.99
CA VAL A 208 -4.62 -21.24 0.44
C VAL A 208 -5.93 -20.56 0.83
N LYS A 209 -6.89 -21.38 1.26
CA LYS A 209 -8.08 -20.89 1.96
C LYS A 209 -7.65 -20.40 3.33
N ALA A 210 -7.77 -19.11 3.62
CA ALA A 210 -7.60 -18.59 4.96
C ALA A 210 -8.55 -19.32 5.93
N GLY A 211 -8.03 -20.32 6.65
CA GLY A 211 -8.80 -21.15 7.57
C GLY A 211 -10.00 -21.88 6.94
N GLY A 212 -9.91 -22.31 5.68
CA GLY A 212 -11.01 -22.97 4.98
C GLY A 212 -12.14 -22.05 4.49
N LYS A 213 -12.02 -20.74 4.68
CA LYS A 213 -12.99 -19.74 4.21
C LYS A 213 -12.70 -19.31 2.78
N ALA A 214 -13.75 -18.92 2.06
CA ALA A 214 -13.60 -18.31 0.75
C ALA A 214 -12.88 -16.95 0.87
N PRO A 215 -12.03 -16.54 -0.10
CA PRO A 215 -11.39 -15.24 -0.07
C PRO A 215 -12.42 -14.11 0.06
N TRP A 216 -12.10 -13.04 0.79
CA TRP A 216 -13.07 -11.97 1.06
C TRP A 216 -13.63 -11.34 -0.22
N PHE A 217 -12.84 -11.26 -1.29
CA PHE A 217 -13.28 -10.83 -2.63
C PHE A 217 -14.43 -11.68 -3.17
N THR A 218 -14.36 -13.00 -3.02
CA THR A 218 -15.41 -13.91 -3.48
C THR A 218 -16.67 -13.78 -2.63
N MET A 219 -16.53 -13.49 -1.33
CA MET A 219 -17.68 -13.23 -0.46
C MET A 219 -18.41 -11.95 -0.87
N VAL A 220 -17.66 -10.88 -1.17
CA VAL A 220 -18.22 -9.61 -1.62
C VAL A 220 -18.90 -9.76 -2.99
N LEU A 221 -18.26 -10.44 -3.94
CA LEU A 221 -18.87 -10.69 -5.26
C LEU A 221 -20.16 -11.52 -5.15
N ARG A 222 -20.14 -12.59 -4.36
CA ARG A 222 -21.34 -13.44 -4.15
C ARG A 222 -22.49 -12.68 -3.49
N ALA A 223 -22.20 -11.83 -2.51
CA ALA A 223 -23.21 -11.01 -1.86
C ALA A 223 -23.89 -10.06 -2.87
N ASN A 224 -23.09 -9.39 -3.71
CA ASN A 224 -23.61 -8.47 -4.72
C ASN A 224 -24.37 -9.20 -5.84
N SER A 225 -23.97 -10.43 -6.20
CA SER A 225 -24.73 -11.25 -7.16
C SER A 225 -26.09 -11.70 -6.61
N ALA A 226 -26.16 -12.04 -5.31
CA ALA A 226 -27.41 -12.42 -4.66
C ALA A 226 -28.41 -11.26 -4.58
N GLU A 227 -27.92 -10.02 -4.45
CA GLU A 227 -28.74 -8.79 -4.43
C GLU A 227 -29.15 -8.30 -5.84
N SER A 228 -28.63 -8.88 -6.93
CA SER A 228 -28.99 -8.47 -8.27
C SER A 228 -30.42 -8.91 -8.66
N PRO A 229 -31.24 -8.06 -9.30
CA PRO A 229 -32.66 -8.34 -9.58
C PRO A 229 -32.90 -9.54 -10.53
N ASP A 230 -31.86 -10.05 -11.19
CA ASP A 230 -31.92 -11.25 -12.03
C ASP A 230 -31.91 -12.56 -11.24
N SER A 231 -31.59 -12.55 -9.93
CA SER A 231 -31.56 -13.77 -9.09
C SER A 231 -32.94 -14.25 -8.62
N LEU A 232 -34.00 -13.46 -8.89
CA LEU A 232 -35.39 -13.71 -8.51
C LEU A 232 -36.27 -14.18 -9.69
N ARG A 233 -35.66 -14.59 -10.82
CA ARG A 233 -36.35 -15.14 -11.99
C ARG A 233 -36.01 -16.60 -12.23
#